data_AF-A0A2N1XRX2-F1
#
_entry.id   AF-A0A2N1XRX2-F1
#
_cell.length_a   1.000
_cell.length_b   1.000
_cell.length_c   1.000
_cell.angle_alpha   90.00
_cell.angle_beta   90.00
_cell.angle_gamma   90.00
#
_symmetry.space_group_name_H-M   'P 1'
#
loop_
_entity.id
_entity.type
_entity.pdbx_description
1 polymer ?
#
loop_
_entity_poly.entity_id
_entity_poly.type
_entity_poly.pdbx_seq_one_letter_code
_entity_poly.pdbx_strand_id
1 'polypeptide(L)'
;MSDYLLTGFAALMVMLVLVVWLLIDHIRLKRRYRILAEHVNNHNRDIAGLCTAAVTVDSRLSGADDVLQSLSAKLADYDIREELEQIVREDKPESGDDAEPSYQNAIARARAGADAAELMQRFGLSRDEAALLIRLHGINSRP
;
A
#
# COMPACT_ATOMS: atom_id res chain seq x y z
N MET A 1 29.15 49.39 75.83
CA MET A 1 28.90 47.93 75.73
C MET A 1 27.61 47.63 74.97
N SER A 2 26.53 48.39 75.17
CA SER A 2 25.26 48.31 74.42
C SER A 2 25.41 48.50 72.91
N ASP A 3 26.29 49.40 72.46
CA ASP A 3 26.42 49.72 71.03
C ASP A 3 27.02 48.56 70.22
N TYR A 4 27.98 47.84 70.80
CA TYR A 4 28.59 46.65 70.18
C TYR A 4 27.58 45.49 70.04
N LEU A 5 26.70 45.31 71.03
CA LEU A 5 25.63 44.32 70.99
C LEU A 5 24.63 44.67 69.87
N LEU A 6 24.24 45.94 69.76
CA LEU A 6 23.31 46.39 68.72
C LEU A 6 23.89 46.20 67.31
N THR A 7 25.16 46.54 67.09
CA THR A 7 25.84 46.29 65.80
C THR A 7 25.96 44.81 65.48
N GLY A 8 26.18 43.95 66.49
CA GLY A 8 26.24 42.50 66.33
C GLY A 8 24.90 41.92 65.88
N PHE A 9 23.80 42.30 66.51
CA PHE A 9 22.45 41.87 66.11
C PHE A 9 22.08 42.37 64.71
N ALA A 10 22.44 43.60 64.35
CA ALA A 10 22.21 44.14 63.01
C ALA A 10 22.96 43.33 61.94
N ALA A 11 24.24 43.00 62.16
CA ALA A 11 25.02 42.18 61.25
C ALA A 11 24.44 40.76 61.11
N LEU A 12 23.99 40.16 62.22
CA LEU A 12 23.39 38.83 62.23
C LEU A 12 22.07 38.81 61.44
N MET A 13 21.23 39.84 61.60
CA MET A 13 19.98 39.98 60.84
C MET A 13 20.24 40.11 59.33
N VAL A 14 21.22 40.90 58.91
CA VAL A 14 21.58 41.05 57.50
C VAL A 14 22.08 39.72 56.92
N MET A 15 22.91 38.99 57.67
CA MET A 15 23.41 37.67 57.28
C MET A 15 22.25 36.67 57.12
N LEU A 16 21.30 36.68 58.05
CA LEU A 16 20.12 35.81 58.02
C LEU A 16 19.23 36.11 56.81
N VAL A 17 19.00 37.38 56.48
CA VAL A 17 18.25 37.78 55.28
C VAL A 17 18.93 37.29 54.01
N LEU A 18 20.26 37.43 53.91
CA LEU A 18 21.03 36.94 52.76
C LEU A 18 20.92 35.41 52.60
N VAL A 19 21.02 34.67 53.70
CA VAL A 19 20.87 33.21 53.70
C VAL A 19 19.46 32.81 53.27
N VAL A 20 18.43 33.44 53.83
CA VAL A 20 17.04 33.16 53.43
C VAL A 20 16.82 33.47 51.95
N TRP A 21 17.36 34.58 51.45
CA TRP A 21 17.24 34.95 50.05
C TRP A 21 17.95 33.94 49.13
N LEU A 22 19.15 33.49 49.52
CA LEU A 22 19.89 32.45 48.81
C LEU A 22 19.14 31.11 48.80
N LEU A 23 18.51 30.72 49.91
CA LEU A 23 17.67 29.52 49.97
C LEU A 23 16.48 29.62 49.04
N ILE A 24 15.78 30.76 49.03
CA ILE A 24 14.62 30.97 48.15
C ILE A 24 15.05 30.85 46.68
N ASP A 25 16.17 31.47 46.30
CA ASP A 25 16.67 31.42 44.94
C ASP A 25 17.08 30.00 44.54
N HIS A 26 17.74 29.28 45.46
CA HIS A 26 18.14 27.90 45.23
C HIS A 26 16.93 26.96 45.06
N ILE A 27 15.86 27.17 45.83
CA ILE A 27 14.59 26.42 45.69
C ILE A 27 13.89 26.78 44.38
N ARG A 28 13.87 28.07 44.00
CA ARG A 28 13.33 28.52 42.70
C ARG A 28 14.06 27.87 41.54
N LEU A 29 15.39 27.84 41.60
CA LEU A 29 16.24 27.24 40.58
C LEU A 29 15.97 25.73 40.46
N LYS A 30 15.88 25.03 41.60
CA LYS A 30 15.55 23.60 41.64
C LYS A 30 14.16 23.30 41.08
N ARG A 31 13.19 24.17 41.34
CA ARG A 31 11.82 24.04 40.79
C ARG A 31 11.80 24.26 39.28
N ARG A 32 12.52 25.27 38.77
CA ARG A 32 12.68 25.50 37.31
C ARG A 32 13.37 24.32 36.62
N TYR A 33 14.41 23.77 37.24
CA TYR A 33 15.12 22.60 36.72
C TYR A 33 14.23 21.37 36.65
N ARG A 34 13.37 21.17 37.67
CA ARG A 34 12.42 20.04 37.70
C ARG A 34 11.36 20.14 36.61
N ILE A 35 10.80 21.33 36.41
CA ILE A 35 9.84 21.58 35.32
C ILE A 35 10.49 21.34 33.96
N LEU A 36 11.73 21.82 33.76
CA LEU A 36 12.45 21.59 32.50
C LEU A 36 12.77 20.11 32.27
N ALA A 37 13.17 19.38 33.33
CA ALA A 37 13.41 17.94 33.26
C ALA A 37 12.12 17.16 32.92
N GLU A 38 10.97 17.60 33.43
CA GLU A 38 9.67 17.01 33.14
C GLU A 38 9.25 17.24 31.68
N HIS A 39 9.51 18.44 31.13
CA HIS A 39 9.31 18.72 29.70
C HIS A 39 10.21 17.87 28.81
N VAL A 40 11.49 17.69 29.17
CA VAL A 40 12.42 16.83 28.41
C VAL A 40 11.99 15.36 28.48
N ASN A 41 11.54 14.88 29.63
CA ASN A 41 11.08 13.51 29.78
C ASN A 41 9.80 13.22 28.98
N ASN A 42 8.86 14.17 28.96
CA ASN A 42 7.65 14.04 28.14
C ASN A 42 7.99 14.06 26.64
N HIS A 43 8.84 14.98 26.18
CA HIS A 43 9.28 15.00 24.78
C HIS A 43 10.05 13.73 24.39
N ASN A 44 10.88 13.18 25.28
CA ASN A 44 11.59 11.92 25.02
C ASN A 44 10.61 10.74 24.87
N ARG A 45 9.52 10.72 25.65
CA ARG A 45 8.46 9.71 25.53
C ARG A 45 7.68 9.85 24.23
N ASP A 46 7.42 11.08 23.79
CA ASP A 46 6.75 11.35 22.52
C ASP A 46 7.66 10.99 21.34
N ILE A 47 8.96 11.26 21.41
CA ILE A 47 9.95 10.82 20.40
C ILE A 47 10.02 9.29 20.34
N ALA A 48 10.04 8.59 21.48
CA ALA A 48 10.00 7.14 21.50
C ALA A 48 8.69 6.58 20.90
N GLY A 49 7.56 7.23 21.17
CA GLY A 49 6.27 6.89 20.58
C GLY A 49 6.23 7.12 19.07
N LEU A 50 6.74 8.27 18.60
CA LEU A 50 6.84 8.60 17.18
C LEU A 50 7.81 7.67 16.43
N CYS A 51 8.93 7.29 17.03
CA CYS A 51 9.84 6.28 16.46
C CYS A 51 9.17 4.90 16.36
N THR A 52 8.38 4.50 17.38
CA THR A 52 7.64 3.23 17.34
C THR A 52 6.55 3.26 16.25
N ALA A 53 5.87 4.39 16.09
CA ALA A 53 4.90 4.58 15.02
C ALA A 53 5.58 4.59 13.64
N ALA A 54 6.74 5.23 13.49
CA ALA A 54 7.51 5.24 12.25
C ALA A 54 7.99 3.83 11.86
N VAL A 55 8.48 3.02 12.81
CA VAL A 55 8.85 1.61 12.56
C VAL A 55 7.64 0.76 12.20
N THR A 56 6.48 1.05 12.79
CA THR A 56 5.21 0.37 12.42
C THR A 56 4.75 0.74 11.01
N VAL A 57 4.98 1.98 10.59
CA VAL A 57 4.69 2.43 9.22
C VAL A 57 5.69 1.82 8.22
N ASP A 58 6.98 1.77 8.57
CA ASP A 58 8.04 1.19 7.73
C ASP A 58 7.80 -0.31 7.48
N SER A 59 7.46 -1.06 8.54
CA SER A 59 7.08 -2.49 8.41
C SER A 59 5.81 -2.71 7.58
N ARG A 60 4.84 -1.78 7.63
CA ARG A 60 3.65 -1.83 6.77
C ARG A 60 3.96 -1.47 5.32
N LEU A 61 4.89 -0.56 5.09
CA LEU A 61 5.33 -0.17 3.75
C LEU A 61 6.13 -1.29 3.09
N SER A 62 7.04 -1.93 3.82
CA SER A 62 7.77 -3.12 3.35
C SER A 62 6.82 -4.29 3.03
N GLY A 63 5.81 -4.55 3.87
CA GLY A 63 4.81 -5.57 3.56
C GLY A 63 3.92 -5.22 2.36
N ALA A 64 3.69 -3.93 2.10
CA ALA A 64 2.96 -3.48 0.90
C ALA A 64 3.81 -3.61 -0.37
N ASP A 65 5.11 -3.34 -0.30
CA ASP A 65 6.05 -3.54 -1.40
C ASP A 65 6.19 -5.02 -1.77
N ASP A 66 6.24 -5.94 -0.79
CA ASP A 66 6.24 -7.39 -1.06
C ASP A 66 4.96 -7.82 -1.79
N VAL A 67 3.81 -7.28 -1.38
CA VAL A 67 2.53 -7.54 -2.05
C VAL A 67 2.56 -7.00 -3.47
N LEU A 68 3.02 -5.76 -3.69
CA LEU A 68 3.16 -5.17 -5.01
C LEU A 68 4.12 -5.96 -5.90
N GLN A 69 5.24 -6.44 -5.36
CA GLN A 69 6.18 -7.27 -6.10
C GLN A 69 5.55 -8.60 -6.49
N SER A 70 4.82 -9.25 -5.58
CA SER A 70 4.10 -10.50 -5.87
C SER A 70 2.98 -10.33 -6.90
N LEU A 71 2.29 -9.18 -6.89
CA LEU A 71 1.30 -8.85 -7.91
C LEU A 71 1.98 -8.55 -9.25
N SER A 72 3.08 -7.80 -9.26
CA SER A 72 3.83 -7.52 -10.49
C SER A 72 4.38 -8.80 -11.10
N ALA A 73 4.85 -9.74 -10.28
CA ALA A 73 5.33 -11.04 -10.73
C ALA A 73 4.19 -11.87 -11.31
N LYS A 74 3.01 -11.88 -10.67
CA LYS A 74 1.82 -12.54 -11.24
C LYS A 74 1.36 -11.90 -12.54
N LEU A 75 1.35 -10.57 -12.62
CA LEU A 75 1.02 -9.84 -13.84
C LEU A 75 2.01 -10.15 -14.95
N ALA A 76 3.32 -10.16 -14.67
CA ALA A 76 4.34 -10.59 -15.62
C ALA A 76 4.16 -12.06 -16.02
N ASP A 77 3.77 -12.94 -15.10
CA ASP A 77 3.50 -14.35 -15.42
C ASP A 77 2.27 -14.51 -16.32
N TYR A 78 1.24 -13.67 -16.16
CA TYR A 78 0.10 -13.59 -17.07
C TYR A 78 0.45 -12.98 -18.43
N ASP A 79 1.23 -11.90 -18.45
CA ASP A 79 1.66 -11.20 -19.67
C ASP A 79 2.60 -12.09 -20.49
N ILE A 80 3.53 -12.79 -19.81
CA ILE A 80 4.37 -13.83 -20.42
C ILE A 80 3.51 -15.02 -20.85
N ARG A 81 2.46 -15.41 -20.12
CA ARG A 81 1.54 -16.46 -20.60
C ARG A 81 0.76 -16.02 -21.83
N GLU A 82 0.33 -14.78 -21.91
CA GLU A 82 -0.40 -14.23 -23.05
C GLU A 82 0.53 -14.10 -24.27
N GLU A 83 1.76 -13.63 -24.07
CA GLU A 83 2.79 -13.52 -25.10
C GLU A 83 3.30 -14.92 -25.53
N LEU A 84 3.45 -15.86 -24.60
CA LEU A 84 3.82 -17.25 -24.89
C LEU A 84 2.63 -18.02 -25.52
N GLU A 85 1.38 -17.76 -25.14
CA GLU A 85 0.20 -18.29 -25.83
C GLU A 85 0.08 -17.70 -27.24
N GLN A 86 0.52 -16.46 -27.50
CA GLN A 86 0.65 -15.88 -28.84
C GLN A 86 1.79 -16.51 -29.65
N ILE A 87 2.98 -16.68 -29.07
CA ILE A 87 4.15 -17.27 -29.74
C ILE A 87 3.93 -18.77 -30.00
N VAL A 88 3.32 -19.50 -29.07
CA VAL A 88 2.96 -20.92 -29.25
C VAL A 88 1.81 -21.09 -30.25
N ARG A 89 0.94 -20.09 -30.43
CA ARG A 89 -0.07 -20.08 -31.52
C ARG A 89 0.56 -19.95 -32.91
N GLU A 90 1.75 -19.38 -33.02
CA GLU A 90 2.44 -19.20 -34.30
C GLU A 90 3.29 -20.40 -34.72
N ASP A 91 3.73 -21.28 -33.79
CA ASP A 91 4.77 -22.29 -34.10
C ASP A 91 4.49 -23.75 -33.67
N LYS A 92 3.23 -24.18 -33.40
CA LYS A 92 3.01 -25.63 -33.19
C LYS A 92 1.72 -26.21 -33.79
N PRO A 93 1.83 -27.14 -34.77
CA PRO A 93 0.72 -27.97 -35.18
C PRO A 93 0.44 -29.05 -34.11
N GLU A 94 -0.84 -29.16 -33.76
CA GLU A 94 -1.58 -30.37 -33.38
C GLU A 94 -1.02 -31.26 -32.26
N SER A 95 -1.74 -31.35 -31.13
CA SER A 95 -2.36 -32.63 -30.67
C SER A 95 -3.07 -32.52 -29.31
N GLY A 96 -4.41 -32.65 -29.33
CA GLY A 96 -5.17 -33.48 -28.38
C GLY A 96 -5.65 -32.87 -27.05
N ASP A 97 -6.85 -32.27 -27.09
CA ASP A 97 -8.01 -32.43 -26.16
C ASP A 97 -8.85 -31.12 -26.17
N ASP A 98 -10.15 -31.06 -26.39
CA ASP A 98 -11.11 -31.86 -27.13
C ASP A 98 -12.33 -30.90 -27.25
N ALA A 99 -12.93 -30.77 -28.44
CA ALA A 99 -14.20 -30.08 -28.72
C ALA A 99 -14.31 -28.56 -29.06
N GLU A 100 -13.26 -27.73 -29.18
CA GLU A 100 -13.46 -26.29 -29.53
C GLU A 100 -12.71 -25.66 -30.74
N PRO A 101 -11.96 -26.35 -31.62
CA PRO A 101 -11.43 -25.68 -32.83
C PRO A 101 -12.47 -25.55 -33.96
N SER A 102 -13.52 -26.38 -34.01
CA SER A 102 -14.54 -26.32 -35.09
C SER A 102 -15.47 -25.11 -34.94
N TYR A 103 -15.93 -24.83 -33.71
CA TYR A 103 -16.83 -23.71 -33.44
C TYR A 103 -16.16 -22.34 -33.62
N GLN A 104 -14.92 -22.19 -33.18
CA GLN A 104 -14.17 -20.94 -33.38
C GLN A 104 -13.96 -20.64 -34.88
N ASN A 105 -13.68 -21.67 -35.68
CA ASN A 105 -13.59 -21.54 -37.14
C ASN A 105 -14.94 -21.25 -37.79
N ALA A 106 -16.03 -21.85 -37.30
CA ALA A 106 -17.38 -21.53 -37.76
C ALA A 106 -17.78 -20.07 -37.44
N ILE A 107 -17.41 -19.55 -36.26
CA ILE A 107 -17.61 -18.14 -35.87
C ILE A 107 -16.80 -17.21 -36.78
N ALA A 108 -15.52 -17.54 -37.04
CA ALA A 108 -14.68 -16.77 -37.95
C ALA A 108 -15.27 -16.75 -39.36
N ARG A 109 -15.87 -17.86 -39.83
CA ARG A 109 -16.56 -17.90 -41.12
C ARG A 109 -17.90 -17.19 -41.15
N ALA A 110 -18.69 -17.25 -40.08
CA ALA A 110 -19.89 -16.43 -39.93
C ALA A 110 -19.55 -14.94 -39.99
N ARG A 111 -18.47 -14.52 -39.31
CA ARG A 111 -17.92 -13.14 -39.39
C ARG A 111 -17.51 -12.74 -40.79
N ALA A 112 -16.97 -13.68 -41.57
CA ALA A 112 -16.62 -13.48 -42.97
C ALA A 112 -17.82 -13.50 -43.95
N GLY A 113 -19.05 -13.69 -43.46
CA GLY A 113 -20.28 -13.64 -44.26
C GLY A 113 -20.67 -14.95 -44.95
N ALA A 114 -20.19 -16.10 -44.47
CA ALA A 114 -20.58 -17.39 -45.01
C ALA A 114 -22.07 -17.71 -44.74
N ASP A 115 -22.72 -18.39 -45.70
CA ASP A 115 -24.14 -18.75 -45.63
C ASP A 115 -24.38 -19.96 -44.71
N ALA A 116 -25.61 -20.10 -44.20
CA ALA A 116 -25.98 -21.16 -43.26
C ALA A 116 -25.73 -22.56 -43.86
N ALA A 117 -25.98 -22.75 -45.16
CA ALA A 117 -25.71 -24.01 -45.85
C ALA A 117 -24.21 -24.36 -45.88
N GLU A 118 -23.35 -23.35 -46.03
CA GLU A 118 -21.88 -23.52 -46.03
C GLU A 118 -21.38 -23.90 -44.62
N LEU A 119 -21.93 -23.27 -43.58
CA LEU A 119 -21.60 -23.59 -42.19
C LEU A 119 -22.01 -25.01 -41.81
N MET A 120 -23.22 -25.43 -42.19
CA MET A 120 -23.73 -26.78 -41.95
C MET A 120 -22.87 -27.83 -42.65
N GLN A 121 -22.50 -27.61 -43.91
CA GLN A 121 -21.74 -28.59 -44.69
C GLN A 121 -20.29 -28.73 -44.23
N ARG A 122 -19.63 -27.62 -43.86
CA ARG A 122 -18.20 -27.63 -43.51
C ARG A 122 -17.92 -27.94 -42.04
N PHE A 123 -18.82 -27.55 -41.14
CA PHE A 123 -18.61 -27.67 -39.70
C PHE A 123 -19.61 -28.60 -39.01
N GLY A 124 -20.52 -29.25 -39.77
CA GLY A 124 -21.48 -30.22 -39.24
C GLY A 124 -22.54 -29.61 -38.32
N LEU A 125 -22.73 -28.29 -38.40
CA LEU A 125 -23.69 -27.54 -37.56
C LEU A 125 -25.13 -27.91 -37.92
N SER A 126 -26.01 -27.89 -36.93
CA SER A 126 -27.45 -27.94 -37.19
C SER A 126 -27.93 -26.65 -37.86
N ARG A 127 -29.07 -26.71 -38.52
CA ARG A 127 -29.67 -25.54 -39.21
C ARG A 127 -29.88 -24.36 -38.26
N ASP A 128 -30.30 -24.65 -37.04
CA ASP A 128 -30.59 -23.64 -36.03
C ASP A 128 -29.30 -23.05 -35.45
N GLU A 129 -28.25 -23.86 -35.25
CA GLU A 129 -26.93 -23.38 -34.80
C GLU A 129 -26.25 -22.50 -35.86
N ALA A 130 -26.30 -22.86 -37.14
CA ALA A 130 -25.74 -22.04 -38.22
C ALA A 130 -26.47 -20.69 -38.34
N ALA A 131 -27.80 -20.69 -38.24
CA ALA A 131 -28.59 -19.46 -38.24
C ALA A 131 -28.30 -18.57 -37.02
N LEU A 132 -28.11 -19.17 -35.84
CA LEU A 132 -27.75 -18.45 -34.62
C LEU A 132 -26.36 -17.81 -34.74
N LEU A 133 -25.38 -18.54 -35.27
CA LEU A 133 -24.01 -18.06 -35.47
C LEU A 133 -23.96 -16.87 -36.44
N ILE A 134 -24.70 -16.94 -37.55
CA ILE A 134 -24.79 -15.82 -38.50
C ILE A 134 -25.48 -14.61 -37.86
N ARG A 135 -26.51 -14.82 -37.04
CA ARG A 135 -27.21 -13.72 -36.36
C ARG A 135 -26.37 -13.05 -35.27
N LEU A 136 -25.57 -13.82 -34.53
CA LEU A 136 -24.79 -13.32 -33.40
C LEU A 136 -23.41 -12.76 -33.83
N HIS A 137 -22.83 -13.34 -34.89
CA HIS A 137 -21.45 -13.05 -35.31
C HIS A 137 -21.31 -12.62 -36.77
N GLY A 138 -22.37 -12.64 -37.58
CA GLY A 138 -22.32 -12.09 -38.93
C GLY A 138 -22.10 -10.58 -38.88
N ILE A 139 -20.92 -10.13 -39.31
CA ILE A 139 -20.49 -8.72 -39.29
C ILE A 139 -21.34 -7.83 -40.22
N ASN A 140 -22.32 -8.40 -40.93
CA ASN A 140 -23.22 -7.62 -41.77
C ASN A 140 -24.62 -8.22 -41.92
N SER A 141 -25.27 -8.64 -40.81
CA SER A 141 -26.72 -8.86 -40.84
C SER A 141 -27.47 -7.54 -40.59
N ARG A 142 -27.70 -6.81 -41.67
CA ARG A 142 -28.78 -5.82 -41.78
C ARG A 142 -29.13 -5.59 -43.25
N PRO A 143 -30.42 -5.47 -43.57
CA PRO A 143 -31.59 -6.27 -43.20
C PRO A 143 -31.88 -7.39 -44.22
#